data_AF-A0A2P2MKP2-F1
#
_entry.id   AF-A0A2P2MKP2-F1
#
_cell.length_a   1.000
_cell.length_b   1.000
_cell.length_c   1.000
_cell.angle_alpha   90.00
_cell.angle_beta   90.00
_cell.angle_gamma   90.00
#
_symmetry.space_group_name_H-M   'P 1'
#
loop_
_entity.id
_entity.type
_entity.pdbx_description
1 polymer ?
#
loop_
_entity_poly.entity_id
_entity_poly.type
_entity_poly.pdbx_seq_one_letter_code
_entity_poly.pdbx_strand_id
1 'polypeptide(L)'
;MANPKLTRIPSMRDRVEDTLSAHRNQLVSLLSRYVDQGKGILHPHNLIDEIDNIVCEEDARQRLKDGPFSEVLKSAQEAIVLPPFVVLAIRPRPGVWEYVRVNVYDLGVEQLSVAEYLRFKEELAGGMSNDPYVLELDFEPFNASFPRPNRSSSIGSGVQFLNRHLSSIMFHSKDSLDPLLNFLRAHKYKGHGLMLNDRIKGISQLQSALSKAEDYISKLPSDTPYSEFEYALQGLGFERGWGDTAARVLEMVHLLADILQAPDPSTLETFLGRVPMVFNVVILSPHGYFGQANVLGLPDTGGQVIVTSSYHKPTIIRVLQ
;
A
#
# COMPACT_ATOMS: atom_id res chain seq x y z
N MET A 1 29.15 -17.08 26.95
CA MET A 1 28.90 -15.91 26.07
C MET A 1 27.42 -15.62 26.13
N ALA A 2 27.03 -14.48 26.70
CA ALA A 2 25.64 -14.12 26.91
C ALA A 2 24.98 -13.77 25.57
N ASN A 3 23.87 -14.43 25.24
CA ASN A 3 23.01 -14.02 24.12
C ASN A 3 22.60 -12.56 24.32
N PRO A 4 22.80 -11.66 23.35
CA PRO A 4 22.18 -10.35 23.40
C PRO A 4 20.66 -10.57 23.32
N LYS A 5 19.98 -10.40 24.46
CA LYS A 5 18.52 -10.28 24.48
C LYS A 5 18.20 -9.06 23.62
N LEU A 6 17.46 -9.26 22.53
CA LEU A 6 16.82 -8.17 21.80
C LEU A 6 16.02 -7.35 22.81
N THR A 7 16.56 -6.21 23.22
CA THR A 7 15.85 -5.23 24.02
C THR A 7 14.65 -4.77 23.19
N ARG A 8 13.45 -4.99 23.73
CA ARG A 8 12.20 -4.49 23.19
C ARG A 8 12.40 -3.00 22.86
N ILE A 9 12.13 -2.59 21.62
CA ILE A 9 12.15 -1.17 21.27
C ILE A 9 11.12 -0.51 22.20
N PRO A 10 11.54 0.46 23.06
CA PRO A 10 10.63 1.08 24.00
C PRO A 10 9.50 1.77 23.23
N SER A 11 8.26 1.63 23.71
CA SER A 11 7.10 2.29 23.11
C SER A 11 7.25 3.81 23.24
N MET A 12 6.55 4.61 22.43
CA MET A 12 6.56 6.07 22.62
C MET A 12 6.03 6.46 23.99
N ARG A 13 5.11 5.69 24.56
CA ARG A 13 4.67 5.85 25.94
C ARG A 13 5.86 5.75 26.90
N ASP A 14 6.63 4.67 26.84
CA ASP A 14 7.79 4.46 27.73
C ASP A 14 8.82 5.58 27.56
N ARG A 15 9.08 6.00 26.31
CA ARG A 15 9.99 7.12 26.03
C ARG A 15 9.50 8.44 26.61
N VAL A 16 8.20 8.72 26.53
CA VAL A 16 7.60 9.94 27.08
C VAL A 16 7.64 9.89 28.61
N GLU A 17 7.31 8.76 29.23
CA GLU A 17 7.31 8.54 30.67
C GLU A 17 8.73 8.64 31.28
N ASP A 18 9.71 7.99 30.64
CA ASP A 18 11.12 8.05 31.04
C ASP A 18 11.65 9.49 30.96
N THR A 19 11.27 10.23 29.92
CA THR A 19 11.76 11.61 29.76
C THR A 19 11.06 12.59 30.71
N LEU A 20 9.77 12.39 30.98
CA LEU A 20 9.03 13.13 32.00
C LEU A 20 9.62 12.93 33.41
N SER A 21 10.09 11.72 33.70
CA SER A 21 10.77 11.41 34.96
C SER A 21 12.14 12.10 35.04
N ALA A 22 12.90 12.16 33.94
CA ALA A 22 14.23 12.75 33.90
C ALA A 22 14.24 14.30 33.88
N HIS A 23 13.24 14.94 33.26
CA HIS A 23 13.19 16.40 33.06
C HIS A 23 11.87 17.01 33.56
N ARG A 24 11.42 16.59 34.74
CA ARG A 24 10.10 16.90 35.30
C ARG A 24 9.76 18.38 35.27
N ASN A 25 10.62 19.24 35.84
CA ASN A 25 10.31 20.66 36.01
C ASN A 25 10.17 21.40 34.67
N GLN A 26 11.04 21.07 33.71
CA GLN A 26 11.01 21.73 32.41
C GLN A 26 9.84 21.26 31.55
N LEU A 27 9.51 19.97 31.62
CA LEU A 27 8.39 19.40 30.88
C LEU A 27 7.03 19.81 31.47
N VAL A 28 6.92 19.95 32.80
CA VAL A 28 5.76 20.62 33.42
C VAL A 28 5.63 22.04 32.89
N SER A 29 6.71 22.81 32.86
CA SER A 29 6.67 24.18 32.34
C SER A 29 6.22 24.23 30.88
N LEU A 30 6.71 23.33 30.03
CA LEU A 30 6.31 23.24 28.63
C LEU A 30 4.83 22.83 28.47
N LEU A 31 4.40 21.76 29.15
CA LEU A 31 3.03 21.25 29.06
C LEU A 31 2.01 22.24 29.64
N SER A 32 2.36 22.93 30.73
CA SER A 32 1.53 24.02 31.28
C SER A 32 1.38 25.14 30.27
N ARG A 33 2.44 25.52 29.53
CA ARG A 33 2.33 26.52 28.46
C ARG A 33 1.37 26.09 27.36
N TYR A 34 1.35 24.81 26.98
CA TYR A 34 0.33 24.31 26.04
C TYR A 34 -1.08 24.44 26.60
N VAL A 35 -1.27 24.08 27.87
CA VAL A 35 -2.58 24.19 28.56
C VAL A 35 -3.02 25.65 28.69
N ASP A 36 -2.10 26.57 28.95
CA ASP A 36 -2.35 28.01 29.12
C ASP A 36 -2.81 28.67 27.80
N GLN A 37 -2.48 28.09 26.64
CA GLN A 37 -3.03 28.52 25.35
C GLN A 37 -4.53 28.19 25.20
N GLY A 38 -5.08 27.39 26.12
CA GLY A 38 -6.48 27.03 26.18
C GLY A 38 -6.81 25.79 25.34
N LYS A 39 -8.11 25.49 25.31
CA LYS A 39 -8.66 24.35 24.56
C LYS A 39 -8.43 24.55 23.05
N GLY A 40 -7.69 23.63 22.40
CA GLY A 40 -7.31 23.80 21.00
C GLY A 40 -6.46 22.68 20.41
N ILE A 41 -6.10 22.83 19.12
CA ILE A 41 -5.12 21.99 18.42
C ILE A 41 -3.82 22.78 18.26
N LEU A 42 -2.70 22.16 18.60
CA LEU A 42 -1.35 22.66 18.34
C LEU A 42 -0.74 21.93 17.15
N HIS A 43 -0.19 22.69 16.21
CA HIS A 43 0.54 22.15 15.07
C HIS A 43 2.01 21.90 15.43
N PRO A 44 2.76 21.14 14.61
CA PRO A 44 4.14 20.77 14.91
C PRO A 44 5.07 21.96 15.18
N HIS A 45 4.89 23.06 14.47
CA HIS A 45 5.69 24.27 14.69
C HIS A 45 5.43 24.86 16.08
N ASN A 46 4.16 24.97 16.50
CA ASN A 46 3.80 25.42 17.86
C ASN A 46 4.44 24.53 18.94
N LEU A 47 4.46 23.20 18.74
CA LEU A 47 5.06 22.26 19.68
C LEU A 47 6.57 22.44 19.82
N ILE A 48 7.25 22.84 18.76
CA ILE A 48 8.70 23.03 18.77
C ILE A 48 9.04 24.44 19.29
N ASP A 49 8.32 25.46 18.84
CA ASP A 49 8.57 26.87 19.19
C ASP A 49 8.40 27.13 20.69
N GLU A 50 7.47 26.44 21.35
CA GLU A 50 7.28 26.60 22.80
C GLU A 50 8.44 26.08 23.64
N ILE A 51 9.31 25.23 23.09
CA ILE A 51 10.55 24.80 23.77
C ILE A 51 11.47 26.01 24.01
N ASP A 52 11.50 26.96 23.07
CA ASP A 52 12.30 28.17 23.19
C ASP A 52 11.78 29.14 24.25
N ASN A 53 10.49 29.06 24.56
CA ASN A 53 9.81 29.95 25.48
C ASN A 53 9.73 29.39 26.92
N ILE A 54 10.34 28.23 27.20
CA ILE A 54 10.38 27.64 28.54
C ILE A 54 11.23 28.51 29.47
N VAL A 55 10.73 28.76 30.68
CA VAL A 55 11.47 29.45 31.75
C VAL A 55 12.41 28.45 32.43
N CYS A 56 13.63 28.31 31.90
CA CYS A 56 14.68 27.47 32.45
C CYS A 56 16.08 28.02 32.10
N GLU A 57 17.13 27.50 32.77
CA GLU A 57 18.53 27.81 32.44
C GLU A 57 18.85 27.44 30.99
N GLU A 58 19.72 28.20 30.32
CA GLU A 58 20.09 27.95 28.91
C GLU A 58 20.63 26.53 28.70
N ASP A 59 21.45 26.02 29.61
CA ASP A 59 21.97 24.64 29.57
C ASP A 59 20.85 23.59 29.67
N ALA A 60 19.82 23.84 30.48
CA ALA A 60 18.67 22.95 30.63
C ALA A 60 17.76 22.99 29.39
N ARG A 61 17.61 24.17 28.77
CA ARG A 61 16.89 24.33 27.50
C ARG A 61 17.59 23.59 26.38
N GLN A 62 18.91 23.71 26.29
CA GLN A 62 19.71 23.03 25.27
C GLN A 62 19.62 21.50 25.42
N ARG A 63 19.68 20.98 26.65
CA ARG A 63 19.50 19.54 26.92
C ARG A 63 18.13 19.01 26.52
N LEU A 64 17.07 19.81 26.60
CA LEU A 64 15.74 19.41 26.13
C LEU A 64 15.67 19.37 24.61
N LYS A 65 16.21 20.40 23.94
CA LYS A 65 16.28 20.48 22.48
C LYS A 65 17.04 19.32 21.85
N ASP A 66 18.13 18.92 22.49
CA ASP A 66 18.98 17.81 22.06
C ASP A 66 18.57 16.46 22.69
N GLY A 67 17.52 16.49 23.53
CA GLY A 67 17.07 15.37 24.33
C GLY A 67 16.01 14.48 23.65
N PRO A 68 15.70 13.32 24.25
CA PRO A 68 14.77 12.36 23.68
C PRO A 68 13.33 12.88 23.55
N PHE A 69 12.91 13.85 24.37
CA PHE A 69 11.58 14.45 24.27
C PHE A 69 11.43 15.35 23.05
N SER A 70 12.47 16.10 22.69
CA SER A 70 12.47 16.92 21.48
C SER A 70 12.29 16.05 20.23
N GLU A 71 12.90 14.86 20.19
CA GLU A 71 12.65 13.90 19.11
C GLU A 71 11.20 13.38 19.08
N VAL A 72 10.55 13.23 20.24
CA VAL A 72 9.12 12.91 20.31
C VAL A 72 8.28 14.06 19.75
N LEU A 73 8.55 15.31 20.15
CA LEU A 73 7.84 16.48 19.66
C LEU A 73 8.05 16.71 18.15
N LYS A 74 9.26 16.54 17.64
CA LYS A 74 9.55 16.59 16.19
C LYS A 74 8.79 15.51 15.41
N SER A 75 8.54 14.37 16.04
CA SER A 75 7.76 13.28 15.46
C SER A 75 6.25 13.48 15.64
N ALA A 76 5.81 14.36 16.55
CA ALA A 76 4.40 14.67 16.77
C ALA A 76 3.84 15.47 15.58
N GLN A 77 2.71 15.01 15.04
CA GLN A 77 2.05 15.65 13.91
C GLN A 77 1.03 16.70 14.36
N GLU A 78 0.52 16.55 15.58
CA GLU A 78 -0.39 17.49 16.24
C GLU A 78 -0.50 17.14 17.72
N ALA A 79 -0.91 18.11 18.52
CA ALA A 79 -1.36 17.89 19.89
C ALA A 79 -2.75 18.47 20.09
N ILE A 80 -3.58 17.77 20.86
CA ILE A 80 -4.88 18.24 21.31
C ILE A 80 -4.74 18.66 22.77
N VAL A 81 -5.12 19.89 23.06
CA VAL A 81 -5.14 20.41 24.43
C VAL A 81 -6.59 20.45 24.89
N LEU A 82 -6.94 19.55 25.82
CA LEU A 82 -8.19 19.57 26.59
C LEU A 82 -7.79 19.60 28.07
N PRO A 83 -7.68 20.78 28.70
CA PRO A 83 -7.16 20.90 30.06
C PRO A 83 -7.85 19.92 31.04
N PRO A 84 -7.08 19.14 31.83
CA PRO A 84 -5.63 19.22 32.04
C PRO A 84 -4.79 18.29 31.15
N PHE A 85 -5.36 17.75 30.07
CA PHE A 85 -4.72 16.78 29.20
C PHE A 85 -4.09 17.44 27.97
N VAL A 86 -2.89 16.96 27.64
CA VAL A 86 -2.23 17.16 26.35
C VAL A 86 -2.14 15.79 25.67
N VAL A 87 -2.81 15.65 24.53
CA VAL A 87 -2.86 14.39 23.77
C VAL A 87 -2.05 14.54 22.49
N LEU A 88 -1.03 13.71 22.33
CA LEU A 88 -0.07 13.76 21.23
C LEU A 88 -0.36 12.67 20.20
N ALA A 89 -0.43 13.05 18.93
CA ALA A 89 -0.39 12.10 17.80
C ALA A 89 1.04 12.04 17.25
N ILE A 90 1.74 10.95 17.57
CA ILE A 90 3.16 10.78 17.28
C ILE A 90 3.30 9.87 16.05
N ARG A 91 4.12 10.30 15.09
CA ARG A 91 4.44 9.54 13.88
C ARG A 91 5.93 9.27 13.82
N PRO A 92 6.43 8.22 14.51
CA PRO A 92 7.86 7.91 14.55
C PRO A 92 8.45 7.64 13.16
N ARG A 93 7.65 7.01 12.29
CA ARG A 93 8.05 6.57 10.95
C ARG A 93 6.83 6.58 10.02
N PRO A 94 7.02 6.65 8.69
CA PRO A 94 5.91 6.56 7.75
C PRO A 94 5.09 5.27 7.94
N GLY A 95 3.78 5.44 8.13
CA GLY A 95 2.81 4.36 8.32
C GLY A 95 2.70 3.83 9.76
N VAL A 96 3.44 4.40 10.71
CA VAL A 96 3.37 4.01 12.13
C VAL A 96 2.91 5.21 12.96
N TRP A 97 1.87 5.00 13.76
CA TRP A 97 1.27 6.02 14.62
C TRP A 97 1.17 5.51 16.05
N GLU A 98 1.43 6.39 17.00
CA GLU A 98 1.27 6.14 18.43
C GLU A 98 0.58 7.36 19.05
N TYR A 99 -0.41 7.11 19.89
CA TYR A 99 -1.19 8.15 20.54
C TYR A 99 -0.95 8.10 22.03
N VAL A 100 -0.64 9.25 22.62
CA VAL A 100 -0.28 9.33 24.03
C VAL A 100 -1.02 10.50 24.67
N ARG A 101 -1.63 10.27 25.82
CA ARG A 101 -2.19 11.29 26.69
C ARG A 101 -1.24 11.58 27.82
N VAL A 102 -0.99 12.85 28.09
CA VAL A 102 -0.25 13.33 29.25
C VAL A 102 -1.16 14.21 30.08
N ASN A 103 -1.31 13.90 31.37
CA ASN A 103 -1.94 14.80 32.33
C ASN A 103 -0.88 15.74 32.91
N VAL A 104 -1.08 17.05 32.78
CA VAL A 104 -0.07 18.04 33.14
C VAL A 104 0.16 18.14 34.65
N TYR A 105 -0.82 17.79 35.48
CA TYR A 105 -0.70 17.93 36.94
C TYR A 105 0.04 16.78 37.61
N ASP A 106 -0.28 15.55 37.26
CA ASP A 106 0.34 14.35 37.84
C ASP A 106 1.46 13.76 36.96
N LEU A 107 1.59 14.24 35.72
CA LEU A 107 2.51 13.73 34.68
C LEU A 107 2.27 12.27 34.33
N GLY A 108 1.04 11.78 34.54
CA GLY A 108 0.59 10.48 34.11
C GLY A 108 0.60 10.39 32.58
N VAL A 109 1.24 9.33 32.06
CA VAL A 109 1.35 9.05 30.64
C VAL A 109 0.57 7.78 30.31
N GLU A 110 -0.41 7.92 29.43
CA GLU A 110 -1.23 6.81 28.98
C GLU A 110 -1.16 6.66 27.47
N GLN A 111 -1.01 5.43 27.00
CA GLN A 111 -1.14 5.11 25.59
C GLN A 111 -2.62 5.02 25.23
N LEU A 112 -3.01 5.68 24.14
CA LEU A 112 -4.37 5.64 23.62
C LEU A 112 -4.47 4.75 22.38
N SER A 113 -5.63 4.14 22.22
CA SER A 113 -6.10 3.60 20.94
C SER A 113 -6.48 4.71 19.96
N VAL A 114 -6.68 4.35 18.69
CA VAL A 114 -7.14 5.28 17.64
C VAL A 114 -8.52 5.86 18.02
N ALA A 115 -9.45 5.01 18.46
CA ALA A 115 -10.80 5.43 18.83
C ALA A 115 -10.78 6.42 20.02
N GLU A 116 -10.00 6.11 21.07
CA GLU A 116 -9.84 7.03 22.21
C GLU A 116 -9.25 8.37 21.79
N TYR A 117 -8.21 8.37 20.95
CA TYR A 117 -7.64 9.59 20.40
C TYR A 117 -8.66 10.42 19.61
N LEU A 118 -9.46 9.79 18.75
CA LEU A 118 -10.47 10.48 17.95
C LEU A 118 -11.59 11.08 18.81
N ARG A 119 -11.96 10.45 19.92
CA ARG A 119 -12.92 11.02 20.89
C ARG A 119 -12.44 12.36 21.45
N PHE A 120 -11.14 12.54 21.68
CA PHE A 120 -10.59 13.86 22.07
C PHE A 120 -10.78 14.92 20.97
N LYS A 121 -10.67 14.55 19.69
CA LYS A 121 -10.96 15.47 18.57
C LYS A 121 -12.44 15.83 18.49
N GLU A 122 -13.31 14.85 18.70
CA GLU A 122 -14.76 15.05 18.71
C GLU A 122 -15.17 15.98 19.85
N GLU A 123 -14.65 15.75 21.06
CA GLU A 123 -14.90 16.61 22.22
C GLU A 123 -14.38 18.05 21.98
N LEU A 124 -13.26 18.18 21.28
CA LEU A 124 -12.74 19.49 20.91
C LEU A 124 -13.70 20.26 19.99
N ALA A 125 -14.22 19.60 18.96
CA ALA A 125 -15.06 20.23 17.93
C ALA A 125 -16.51 20.45 18.38
N GLY A 126 -17.11 19.47 19.05
CA GLY A 126 -18.56 19.43 19.33
C GLY A 126 -18.94 19.27 20.79
N GLY A 127 -17.97 19.17 21.71
CA GLY A 127 -18.21 18.83 23.12
C GLY A 127 -18.41 17.33 23.34
N MET A 128 -18.59 16.91 24.59
CA MET A 128 -18.75 15.49 24.91
C MET A 128 -20.05 14.93 24.32
N SER A 129 -19.93 13.95 23.44
CA SER A 129 -21.02 13.09 23.02
C SER A 129 -20.92 11.77 23.77
N ASN A 130 -21.93 11.46 24.59
CA ASN A 130 -22.02 10.20 25.33
C ASN A 130 -22.84 9.13 24.59
N ASP A 131 -23.02 9.26 23.27
CA ASP A 131 -23.71 8.24 22.49
C ASP A 131 -22.83 6.97 22.40
N PRO A 132 -23.23 5.83 23.00
CA PRO A 132 -22.45 4.61 22.91
C PRO A 132 -22.51 3.94 21.53
N TYR A 133 -23.31 4.45 20.58
CA TYR A 133 -23.55 3.86 19.25
C TYR A 133 -23.05 4.74 18.10
N VAL A 134 -22.04 5.58 18.34
CA VAL A 134 -21.35 6.30 17.26
C VAL A 134 -20.78 5.30 16.25
N LEU A 135 -21.04 5.54 14.96
CA LEU A 135 -20.56 4.68 13.88
C LEU A 135 -19.04 4.78 13.75
N GLU A 136 -18.34 3.69 14.06
CA GLU A 136 -16.91 3.53 13.80
C GLU A 136 -16.68 2.75 12.49
N LEU A 137 -15.95 3.35 11.55
CA LEU A 137 -15.59 2.71 10.28
C LEU A 137 -14.24 2.00 10.41
N ASP A 138 -14.26 0.68 10.64
CA ASP A 138 -13.06 -0.14 10.73
C ASP A 138 -12.92 -1.10 9.53
N PHE A 139 -11.87 -0.88 8.73
CA PHE A 139 -11.51 -1.71 7.58
C PHE A 139 -10.41 -2.72 7.88
N GLU A 140 -9.82 -2.72 9.07
CA GLU A 140 -8.73 -3.63 9.43
C GLU A 140 -9.14 -5.11 9.34
N PRO A 141 -10.30 -5.55 9.88
CA PRO A 141 -10.75 -6.94 9.81
C PRO A 141 -10.96 -7.45 8.38
N PHE A 142 -11.45 -6.58 7.49
CA PHE A 142 -11.74 -6.92 6.09
C PHE A 142 -10.47 -7.14 5.26
N ASN A 143 -9.32 -6.67 5.75
CA ASN A 143 -8.02 -6.78 5.08
C ASN A 143 -7.11 -7.85 5.71
N ALA A 144 -7.60 -8.64 6.67
CA ALA A 144 -6.79 -9.61 7.41
C ALA A 144 -6.24 -10.75 6.53
N SER A 145 -6.91 -11.08 5.43
CA SER A 145 -6.45 -12.08 4.46
C SER A 145 -5.33 -11.58 3.56
N PHE A 146 -5.10 -10.27 3.48
CA PHE A 146 -4.04 -9.70 2.67
C PHE A 146 -2.76 -9.59 3.48
N PRO A 147 -1.63 -10.11 2.97
CA PRO A 147 -0.37 -9.98 3.67
C PRO A 147 0.05 -8.50 3.70
N ARG A 148 0.54 -8.02 4.86
CA ARG A 148 0.96 -6.61 5.03
C ARG A 148 2.48 -6.48 5.13
N PRO A 149 3.12 -5.63 4.30
CA PRO A 149 4.54 -5.32 4.49
C PRO A 149 4.73 -4.51 5.78
N ASN A 150 5.73 -4.88 6.58
CA ASN A 150 6.05 -4.25 7.87
C ASN A 150 7.17 -3.20 7.79
N ARG A 151 7.75 -2.99 6.60
CA ARG A 151 8.81 -2.02 6.36
C ARG A 151 8.25 -0.80 5.62
N SER A 152 8.47 0.39 6.18
CA SER A 152 8.06 1.65 5.53
C SER A 152 8.67 1.84 4.14
N SER A 153 9.84 1.26 3.87
CA SER A 153 10.49 1.28 2.55
C SER A 153 9.75 0.48 1.47
N SER A 154 8.78 -0.36 1.84
CA SER A 154 7.97 -1.14 0.90
C SER A 154 6.65 -0.44 0.52
N ILE A 155 6.37 0.74 1.09
CA ILE A 155 5.19 1.53 0.73
C ILE A 155 5.31 1.94 -0.74
N GLY A 156 4.25 1.69 -1.53
CA GLY A 156 4.24 1.91 -2.97
C GLY A 156 4.64 0.69 -3.82
N SER A 157 5.23 -0.34 -3.23
CA SER A 157 5.67 -1.57 -3.94
C SER A 157 4.73 -2.76 -3.73
N GLY A 158 3.42 -2.52 -3.70
CA GLY A 158 2.41 -3.54 -3.38
C GLY A 158 2.41 -4.74 -4.33
N VAL A 159 2.60 -4.50 -5.63
CA VAL A 159 2.60 -5.57 -6.65
C VAL A 159 3.77 -6.54 -6.45
N GLN A 160 4.96 -6.03 -6.12
CA GLN A 160 6.14 -6.86 -5.86
C GLN A 160 5.93 -7.76 -4.64
N PHE A 161 5.29 -7.21 -3.60
CA PHE A 161 4.96 -7.97 -2.40
C PHE A 161 3.91 -9.04 -2.68
N LEU A 162 2.88 -8.71 -3.45
CA LEU A 162 1.85 -9.65 -3.88
C LEU A 162 2.42 -10.77 -4.76
N ASN A 163 3.29 -10.45 -5.72
CA ASN A 163 3.97 -11.43 -6.57
C ASN A 163 4.78 -12.41 -5.72
N ARG A 164 5.55 -11.91 -4.73
CA ARG A 164 6.28 -12.78 -3.80
C ARG A 164 5.36 -13.68 -2.97
N HIS A 165 4.21 -13.16 -2.54
CA HIS A 165 3.22 -13.93 -1.81
C HIS A 165 2.57 -15.01 -2.67
N LEU A 166 2.14 -14.66 -3.89
CA LEU A 166 1.53 -15.59 -4.85
C LEU A 166 2.51 -16.70 -5.25
N SER A 167 3.74 -16.36 -5.62
CA SER A 167 4.78 -17.34 -5.95
C SER A 167 5.04 -18.29 -4.78
N SER A 168 5.05 -17.77 -3.54
CA SER A 168 5.16 -18.61 -2.35
C SER A 168 3.99 -19.57 -2.25
N ILE A 169 2.73 -19.11 -2.35
CA ILE A 169 1.55 -20.00 -2.30
C ILE A 169 1.56 -21.05 -3.41
N MET A 170 1.94 -20.67 -4.64
CA MET A 170 2.03 -21.57 -5.79
C MET A 170 3.09 -22.66 -5.60
N PHE A 171 4.14 -22.40 -4.81
CA PHE A 171 5.19 -23.37 -4.51
C PHE A 171 4.75 -24.46 -3.51
N HIS A 172 3.80 -24.17 -2.61
CA HIS A 172 3.49 -25.06 -1.49
C HIS A 172 2.59 -26.26 -1.84
N SER A 173 1.77 -26.18 -2.90
CA SER A 173 0.80 -27.23 -3.22
C SER A 173 0.51 -27.30 -4.72
N LYS A 174 0.26 -28.50 -5.26
CA LYS A 174 -0.14 -28.63 -6.68
C LYS A 174 -1.51 -28.00 -6.96
N ASP A 175 -2.42 -28.08 -6.00
CA ASP A 175 -3.78 -27.54 -6.10
C ASP A 175 -3.81 -26.01 -6.17
N SER A 176 -2.76 -25.32 -5.70
CA SER A 176 -2.68 -23.86 -5.78
C SER A 176 -2.38 -23.33 -7.19
N LEU A 177 -2.10 -24.20 -8.17
CA LEU A 177 -1.94 -23.85 -9.58
C LEU A 177 -3.26 -23.94 -10.37
N ASP A 178 -4.29 -24.60 -9.85
CA ASP A 178 -5.58 -24.72 -10.52
C ASP A 178 -6.24 -23.35 -10.83
N PRO A 179 -6.16 -22.33 -9.96
CA PRO A 179 -6.63 -20.99 -10.29
C PRO A 179 -5.97 -20.40 -11.55
N LEU A 180 -4.67 -20.64 -11.74
CA LEU A 180 -3.93 -20.16 -12.91
C LEU A 180 -4.39 -20.90 -14.18
N LEU A 181 -4.56 -22.22 -14.12
CA LEU A 181 -5.10 -23.00 -15.23
C LEU A 181 -6.52 -22.54 -15.59
N ASN A 182 -7.38 -22.39 -14.60
CA ASN A 182 -8.76 -21.96 -14.80
C ASN A 182 -8.83 -20.55 -15.37
N PHE A 183 -7.96 -19.64 -14.92
CA PHE A 183 -7.82 -18.30 -15.47
C PHE A 183 -7.46 -18.35 -16.96
N LEU A 184 -6.44 -19.12 -17.35
CA LEU A 184 -6.01 -19.22 -18.74
C LEU A 184 -7.07 -19.89 -19.65
N ARG A 185 -7.83 -20.86 -19.13
CA ARG A 185 -8.91 -21.53 -19.89
C ARG A 185 -10.17 -20.69 -20.05
N ALA A 186 -10.53 -19.93 -19.02
CA ALA A 186 -11.71 -19.07 -19.04
C ALA A 186 -11.49 -17.81 -19.90
N HIS A 187 -10.24 -17.53 -20.28
CA HIS A 187 -9.86 -16.29 -20.96
C HIS A 187 -10.43 -16.22 -22.38
N LYS A 188 -11.27 -15.21 -22.62
CA LYS A 188 -11.95 -14.98 -23.90
C LYS A 188 -12.05 -13.50 -24.20
N TYR A 189 -11.94 -13.14 -25.48
CA TYR A 189 -12.19 -11.77 -25.94
C TYR A 189 -13.07 -11.76 -27.19
N LYS A 190 -14.16 -10.99 -27.16
CA LYS A 190 -15.17 -10.93 -28.24
C LYS A 190 -15.61 -12.33 -28.72
N GLY A 191 -15.83 -13.25 -27.78
CA GLY A 191 -16.24 -14.63 -28.07
C GLY A 191 -15.13 -15.57 -28.56
N HIS A 192 -13.91 -15.08 -28.80
CA HIS A 192 -12.77 -15.89 -29.20
C HIS A 192 -12.01 -16.40 -27.96
N GLY A 193 -11.71 -17.70 -27.92
CA GLY A 193 -10.84 -18.30 -26.90
C GLY A 193 -9.42 -17.76 -27.00
N LEU A 194 -8.79 -17.53 -25.85
CA LEU A 194 -7.40 -17.14 -25.74
C LEU A 194 -6.66 -18.09 -24.80
N MET A 195 -5.35 -18.18 -24.97
CA MET A 195 -4.44 -19.00 -24.17
C MET A 195 -4.71 -20.50 -24.26
N LEU A 196 -5.64 -21.06 -23.48
CA LEU A 196 -5.90 -22.50 -23.39
C LEU A 196 -7.35 -22.82 -23.75
N ASN A 197 -7.57 -23.95 -24.44
CA ASN A 197 -8.91 -24.47 -24.71
C ASN A 197 -9.29 -25.65 -23.80
N ASP A 198 -10.48 -26.22 -24.02
CA ASP A 198 -11.07 -27.27 -23.20
C ASP A 198 -10.40 -28.65 -23.31
N ARG A 199 -9.38 -28.80 -24.18
CA ARG A 199 -8.58 -30.03 -24.26
C ARG A 199 -7.72 -30.23 -23.01
N ILE A 200 -7.32 -29.14 -22.34
CA ILE A 200 -6.47 -29.18 -21.14
C ILE A 200 -7.35 -29.07 -19.91
N LYS A 201 -7.53 -30.17 -19.17
CA LYS A 201 -8.44 -30.23 -18.00
C LYS A 201 -7.75 -30.17 -16.65
N GLY A 202 -6.43 -30.33 -16.60
CA GLY A 202 -5.67 -30.34 -15.34
C GLY A 202 -4.19 -30.04 -15.54
N ILE A 203 -3.50 -29.75 -14.43
CA ILE A 203 -2.09 -29.33 -14.43
C ILE A 203 -1.16 -30.35 -15.10
N SER A 204 -1.35 -31.65 -14.87
CA SER A 204 -0.51 -32.68 -15.51
C SER A 204 -0.68 -32.73 -17.04
N GLN A 205 -1.90 -32.44 -17.54
CA GLN A 205 -2.14 -32.34 -18.99
C GLN A 205 -1.51 -31.07 -19.55
N LEU A 206 -1.58 -29.95 -18.81
CA LEU A 206 -0.93 -28.70 -19.19
C LEU A 206 0.57 -28.88 -19.31
N GLN A 207 1.23 -29.50 -18.33
CA GLN A 207 2.67 -29.80 -18.37
C GLN A 207 3.04 -30.63 -19.60
N SER A 208 2.29 -31.71 -19.87
CA SER A 208 2.54 -32.55 -21.06
C SER A 208 2.30 -31.78 -22.38
N ALA A 209 1.28 -30.92 -22.43
CA ALA A 209 0.99 -30.10 -23.59
C ALA A 209 2.10 -29.06 -23.84
N LEU A 210 2.62 -28.44 -22.77
CA LEU A 210 3.72 -27.48 -22.85
C LEU A 210 4.99 -28.13 -23.40
N SER A 211 5.38 -29.31 -22.89
CA SER A 211 6.55 -30.02 -23.43
C SER A 211 6.40 -30.37 -24.92
N LYS A 212 5.20 -30.79 -25.35
CA LYS A 212 4.93 -31.08 -26.77
C LYS A 212 4.96 -29.82 -27.63
N ALA A 213 4.46 -28.69 -27.11
CA ALA A 213 4.49 -27.41 -27.81
C ALA A 213 5.93 -26.92 -27.95
N GLU A 214 6.73 -27.00 -26.89
CA GLU A 214 8.16 -26.67 -26.89
C GLU A 214 8.94 -27.51 -27.92
N ASP A 215 8.79 -28.83 -27.90
CA ASP A 215 9.43 -29.76 -28.85
C ASP A 215 9.04 -29.51 -30.31
N TYR A 216 7.87 -28.92 -30.54
CA TYR A 216 7.37 -28.59 -31.87
C TYR A 216 7.87 -27.23 -32.34
N ILE A 217 7.74 -26.19 -31.51
CA ILE A 217 8.10 -24.80 -31.84
C ILE A 217 9.61 -24.64 -31.96
N SER A 218 10.40 -25.34 -31.12
CA SER A 218 11.87 -25.29 -31.16
C SER A 218 12.50 -25.73 -32.49
N LYS A 219 11.73 -26.43 -33.34
CA LYS A 219 12.16 -26.87 -34.69
C LYS A 219 11.85 -25.85 -35.78
N LEU A 220 11.06 -24.83 -35.49
CA LEU A 220 10.67 -23.79 -36.43
C LEU A 220 11.71 -22.64 -36.42
N PRO A 221 11.90 -21.94 -37.54
CA PRO A 221 12.62 -20.67 -37.55
C PRO A 221 12.00 -19.66 -36.56
N SER A 222 12.83 -18.90 -35.85
CA SER A 222 12.40 -17.97 -34.80
C SER A 222 11.38 -16.91 -35.26
N ASP A 223 11.47 -16.50 -36.53
CA ASP A 223 10.63 -15.49 -37.18
C ASP A 223 9.36 -16.06 -37.82
N THR A 224 9.14 -17.37 -37.72
CA THR A 224 7.93 -18.02 -38.25
C THR A 224 6.68 -17.37 -37.66
N PRO A 225 5.75 -16.83 -38.48
CA PRO A 225 4.50 -16.24 -38.01
C PRO A 225 3.56 -17.27 -37.35
N TYR A 226 2.84 -16.85 -36.31
CA TYR A 226 1.89 -17.70 -35.57
C TYR A 226 0.87 -18.41 -36.48
N SER A 227 0.43 -17.76 -37.56
CA SER A 227 -0.55 -18.30 -38.50
C SER A 227 -0.10 -19.60 -39.19
N GLU A 228 1.20 -19.86 -39.31
CA GLU A 228 1.73 -21.06 -39.97
C GLU A 228 1.62 -22.32 -39.10
N PHE A 229 1.62 -22.15 -37.78
CA PHE A 229 1.62 -23.25 -36.81
C PHE A 229 0.44 -23.22 -35.83
N GLU A 230 -0.51 -22.30 -36.05
CA GLU A 230 -1.74 -22.13 -35.25
C GLU A 230 -2.53 -23.43 -35.12
N TYR A 231 -2.81 -24.12 -36.24
CA TYR A 231 -3.62 -25.34 -36.22
C TYR A 231 -2.98 -26.46 -35.39
N ALA A 232 -1.65 -26.58 -35.47
CA ALA A 232 -0.90 -27.55 -34.68
C ALA A 232 -0.97 -27.25 -33.18
N LEU A 233 -0.80 -25.98 -32.79
CA LEU A 233 -0.92 -25.53 -31.39
C LEU A 233 -2.33 -25.69 -30.83
N GLN A 234 -3.37 -25.37 -31.61
CA GLN A 234 -4.75 -25.60 -31.22
C GLN A 234 -5.05 -27.08 -30.96
N GLY A 235 -4.46 -27.97 -31.77
CA GLY A 235 -4.52 -29.41 -31.57
C GLY A 235 -3.93 -29.87 -30.22
N LEU A 236 -2.90 -29.18 -29.73
CA LEU A 236 -2.28 -29.40 -28.42
C LEU A 236 -3.03 -28.73 -27.27
N GLY A 237 -3.99 -27.87 -27.57
CA GLY A 237 -4.83 -27.19 -26.57
C GLY A 237 -4.52 -25.70 -26.38
N PHE A 238 -3.67 -25.12 -27.23
CA PHE A 238 -3.26 -23.72 -27.15
C PHE A 238 -3.97 -22.86 -28.20
N GLU A 239 -4.72 -21.87 -27.73
CA GLU A 239 -5.36 -20.86 -28.57
C GLU A 239 -4.44 -19.66 -28.82
N ARG A 240 -4.93 -18.62 -29.48
CA ARG A 240 -4.18 -17.37 -29.71
C ARG A 240 -3.82 -16.67 -28.40
N GLY A 241 -2.77 -15.85 -28.43
CA GLY A 241 -2.37 -14.98 -27.31
C GLY A 241 -0.98 -15.25 -26.71
N TRP A 242 -0.26 -16.26 -27.21
CA TRP A 242 1.10 -16.60 -26.75
C TRP A 242 2.21 -15.78 -27.42
N GLY A 243 1.96 -15.25 -28.62
CA GLY A 243 2.95 -14.51 -29.39
C GLY A 243 2.55 -14.40 -30.85
N ASP A 244 3.22 -13.49 -31.56
CA ASP A 244 3.10 -13.27 -33.01
C ASP A 244 4.08 -14.13 -33.82
N THR A 245 5.22 -14.50 -33.22
CA THR A 245 6.29 -15.32 -33.82
C THR A 245 6.58 -16.58 -33.00
N ALA A 246 7.20 -17.59 -33.63
CA ALA A 246 7.64 -18.81 -32.95
C ALA A 246 8.53 -18.52 -31.73
N ALA A 247 9.47 -17.58 -31.85
CA ALA A 247 10.31 -17.17 -30.72
C ALA A 247 9.50 -16.63 -29.54
N ARG A 248 8.52 -15.76 -29.80
CA ARG A 248 7.70 -15.15 -28.74
C ARG A 248 6.80 -16.16 -28.05
N VAL A 249 6.22 -17.08 -28.83
CA VAL A 249 5.41 -18.18 -28.29
C VAL A 249 6.28 -19.09 -27.41
N LEU A 250 7.48 -19.44 -27.88
CA LEU A 250 8.41 -20.28 -27.12
C LEU A 250 8.80 -19.65 -25.78
N GLU A 251 9.10 -18.35 -25.76
CA GLU A 251 9.35 -17.62 -24.50
C GLU A 251 8.16 -17.73 -23.53
N MET A 252 6.93 -17.54 -24.01
CA MET A 252 5.74 -17.63 -23.15
C MET A 252 5.47 -19.06 -22.65
N VAL A 253 5.77 -20.07 -23.47
CA VAL A 253 5.71 -21.49 -23.09
C VAL A 253 6.72 -21.78 -21.98
N HIS A 254 7.96 -21.30 -22.12
CA HIS A 254 9.01 -21.44 -21.10
C HIS A 254 8.63 -20.75 -19.80
N LEU A 255 8.16 -19.49 -19.84
CA LEU A 255 7.71 -18.78 -18.64
C LEU A 255 6.63 -19.55 -17.87
N LEU A 256 5.64 -20.12 -18.59
CA LEU A 256 4.60 -20.90 -17.93
C LEU A 256 5.14 -22.23 -17.39
N ALA A 257 6.01 -22.91 -18.14
CA ALA A 257 6.64 -24.15 -17.68
C ALA A 257 7.45 -23.92 -16.39
N ASP A 258 8.24 -22.83 -16.34
CA ASP A 258 9.00 -22.41 -15.17
C ASP A 258 8.09 -22.14 -13.97
N ILE A 259 6.97 -21.43 -14.17
CA ILE A 259 5.98 -21.20 -13.09
C ILE A 259 5.39 -22.51 -12.57
N LEU A 260 5.10 -23.48 -13.44
CA LEU A 260 4.54 -24.77 -13.02
C LEU A 260 5.57 -25.66 -12.31
N GLN A 261 6.87 -25.45 -12.55
CA GLN A 261 7.95 -26.22 -11.94
C GLN A 261 8.49 -25.57 -10.65
N ALA A 262 8.79 -24.28 -10.70
CA ALA A 262 9.37 -23.51 -9.62
C ALA A 262 8.93 -22.03 -9.73
N PRO A 263 7.75 -21.66 -9.19
CA PRO A 263 7.25 -20.30 -9.27
C PRO A 263 8.19 -19.30 -8.58
N ASP A 264 8.63 -18.29 -9.32
CA ASP A 264 9.32 -17.13 -8.78
C ASP A 264 8.57 -15.82 -9.09
N PRO A 265 8.81 -14.74 -8.32
CA PRO A 265 8.03 -13.51 -8.45
C PRO A 265 8.24 -12.80 -9.79
N SER A 266 9.45 -12.87 -10.35
CA SER A 266 9.81 -12.15 -11.58
C SER A 266 9.23 -12.82 -12.83
N THR A 267 9.25 -14.15 -12.88
CA THR A 267 8.65 -14.94 -13.95
C THR A 267 7.13 -14.82 -13.91
N LEU A 268 6.52 -14.87 -12.71
CA LEU A 268 5.07 -14.70 -12.56
C LEU A 268 4.62 -13.30 -13.03
N GLU A 269 5.33 -12.26 -12.62
CA GLU A 269 5.05 -10.88 -13.07
C GLU A 269 5.18 -10.74 -14.58
N THR A 270 6.26 -11.29 -15.15
CA THR A 270 6.53 -11.24 -16.59
C THR A 270 5.48 -11.99 -17.38
N PHE A 271 5.10 -13.19 -16.95
CA PHE A 271 4.07 -14.00 -17.60
C PHE A 271 2.71 -13.29 -17.55
N LEU A 272 2.23 -12.94 -16.35
CA LEU A 272 0.93 -12.27 -16.19
C LEU A 272 0.88 -10.92 -16.92
N GLY A 273 1.98 -10.15 -16.92
CA GLY A 273 2.08 -8.90 -17.66
C GLY A 273 2.06 -9.05 -19.18
N ARG A 274 2.42 -10.24 -19.71
CA ARG A 274 2.38 -10.56 -21.14
C ARG A 274 1.07 -11.20 -21.60
N VAL A 275 0.27 -11.75 -20.68
CA VAL A 275 -1.06 -12.29 -21.04
C VAL A 275 -1.92 -11.16 -21.58
N PRO A 276 -2.52 -11.30 -22.78
CA PRO A 276 -3.33 -10.25 -23.37
C PRO A 276 -4.67 -10.10 -22.62
N MET A 277 -4.72 -9.25 -21.59
CA MET A 277 -5.90 -9.07 -20.73
C MET A 277 -6.68 -7.78 -20.99
N VAL A 278 -5.96 -6.67 -21.21
CA VAL A 278 -6.55 -5.33 -21.26
C VAL A 278 -6.82 -4.92 -22.70
N PHE A 279 -8.08 -5.01 -23.12
CA PHE A 279 -8.50 -4.63 -24.47
C PHE A 279 -9.35 -3.37 -24.50
N ASN A 280 -10.30 -3.26 -23.56
CA ASN A 280 -11.19 -2.12 -23.42
C ASN A 280 -10.87 -1.44 -22.10
N VAL A 281 -10.57 -0.13 -22.14
CA VAL A 281 -10.25 0.67 -20.96
C VAL A 281 -11.32 1.74 -20.79
N VAL A 282 -11.84 1.86 -19.58
CA VAL A 282 -12.78 2.93 -19.20
C VAL A 282 -12.12 3.77 -18.11
N ILE A 283 -12.01 5.07 -18.36
CA ILE A 283 -11.47 6.05 -17.41
C ILE A 283 -12.61 6.99 -17.04
N LEU A 284 -12.80 7.25 -15.73
CA LEU A 284 -13.84 8.11 -15.22
C LEU A 284 -13.23 9.39 -14.65
N SER A 285 -13.69 10.54 -15.16
CA SER A 285 -13.38 11.88 -14.65
C SER A 285 -14.66 12.73 -14.77
N PRO A 286 -15.59 12.60 -13.80
CA PRO A 286 -16.94 13.15 -13.93
C PRO A 286 -17.04 14.66 -13.66
N HIS A 287 -16.07 15.24 -12.94
CA HIS A 287 -16.11 16.64 -12.54
C HIS A 287 -15.28 17.53 -13.48
N GLY A 288 -15.61 18.83 -13.49
CA GLY A 288 -14.94 19.82 -14.31
C GLY A 288 -15.30 19.75 -15.79
N TYR A 289 -14.64 20.59 -16.59
CA TYR A 289 -14.83 20.65 -18.04
C TYR A 289 -13.80 19.75 -18.72
N PHE A 290 -14.24 18.58 -19.17
CA PHE A 290 -13.35 17.63 -19.83
C PHE A 290 -13.29 17.90 -21.34
N GLY A 291 -12.16 18.38 -21.84
CA GLY A 291 -11.96 18.69 -23.25
C GLY A 291 -10.49 18.82 -23.63
N GLN A 292 -10.19 18.70 -24.92
CA GLN A 292 -8.80 18.75 -25.43
C GLN A 292 -8.28 20.19 -25.62
N ALA A 293 -9.17 21.17 -25.69
CA ALA A 293 -8.83 22.58 -25.90
C ALA A 293 -9.85 23.48 -25.20
N ASN A 294 -9.43 24.71 -24.86
CA ASN A 294 -10.28 25.77 -24.29
C ASN A 294 -10.99 25.42 -22.96
N VAL A 295 -10.52 24.39 -22.24
CA VAL A 295 -11.09 24.01 -20.93
C VAL A 295 -10.14 24.28 -19.76
N LEU A 296 -8.82 24.39 -20.02
CA LEU A 296 -7.84 24.61 -18.97
C LEU A 296 -8.05 25.97 -18.30
N GLY A 297 -8.13 25.99 -16.98
CA GLY A 297 -8.37 27.19 -16.18
C GLY A 297 -9.85 27.49 -15.90
N LEU A 298 -10.78 26.69 -16.45
CA LEU A 298 -12.17 26.71 -16.01
C LEU A 298 -12.32 26.09 -14.61
N PRO A 299 -13.42 26.38 -13.88
CA PRO A 299 -13.68 25.78 -12.58
C PRO A 299 -13.50 24.26 -12.61
N ASP A 300 -12.82 23.73 -11.60
CA ASP A 300 -12.53 22.31 -11.43
C ASP A 300 -11.76 21.65 -12.60
N THR A 301 -11.15 22.45 -13.47
CA THR A 301 -10.42 21.99 -14.67
C THR A 301 -8.95 22.37 -14.62
N GLY A 302 -8.09 21.37 -14.45
CA GLY A 302 -6.65 21.59 -14.40
C GLY A 302 -5.85 20.33 -14.75
N GLY A 303 -4.88 19.99 -13.91
CA GLY A 303 -3.96 18.87 -14.15
C GLY A 303 -4.65 17.54 -14.45
N GLN A 304 -5.84 17.28 -13.91
CA GLN A 304 -6.57 16.03 -14.17
C GLN A 304 -6.84 15.79 -15.68
N VAL A 305 -7.16 16.82 -16.45
CA VAL A 305 -7.49 16.70 -17.88
C VAL A 305 -6.23 16.43 -18.69
N ILE A 306 -5.13 17.05 -18.31
CA ILE A 306 -3.82 16.84 -18.94
C ILE A 306 -3.36 15.41 -18.67
N VAL A 307 -3.43 14.97 -17.42
CA VAL A 307 -2.99 13.64 -16.98
C VAL A 307 -3.80 12.56 -17.71
N THR A 308 -5.12 12.62 -17.65
CA THR A 308 -6.01 11.65 -18.32
C THR A 308 -5.84 11.63 -19.84
N SER A 309 -5.72 12.79 -20.48
CA SER A 309 -5.51 12.88 -21.93
C SER A 309 -4.12 12.41 -22.37
N SER A 310 -3.10 12.56 -21.51
CA SER A 310 -1.73 12.10 -21.81
C SER A 310 -1.61 10.58 -21.81
N TYR A 311 -2.46 9.87 -21.05
CA TYR A 311 -2.47 8.40 -21.01
C TYR A 311 -3.07 7.75 -22.28
N HIS A 312 -3.72 8.51 -23.16
CA HIS A 312 -4.29 7.98 -24.41
C HIS A 312 -4.20 8.98 -25.56
N LYS A 313 -3.52 8.60 -26.64
CA LYS A 313 -3.67 9.27 -27.95
C LYS A 313 -5.15 9.15 -28.42
N PRO A 314 -5.65 10.10 -29.23
CA PRO A 314 -7.00 10.68 -29.13
C PRO A 314 -8.16 9.82 -29.66
N THR A 315 -8.04 8.49 -29.71
CA THR A 315 -9.00 7.67 -30.46
C THR A 315 -10.22 7.23 -29.64
N ILE A 316 -10.13 7.07 -28.31
CA ILE A 316 -11.26 6.54 -27.53
C ILE A 316 -11.29 7.14 -26.11
N ILE A 317 -11.73 8.39 -25.99
CA ILE A 317 -12.39 8.85 -24.76
C ILE A 317 -13.85 9.04 -25.13
N ARG A 318 -14.68 8.02 -24.87
CA ARG A 318 -16.14 8.22 -24.87
C ARG A 318 -16.48 8.98 -23.60
N VAL A 319 -16.69 10.28 -23.75
CA VAL A 319 -17.33 11.09 -22.70
C VAL A 319 -18.77 10.61 -22.62
N LEU A 320 -19.10 9.87 -21.56
CA LEU A 320 -20.49 9.62 -21.19
C LEU A 320 -20.98 10.89 -20.49
N GLN A 321 -21.74 11.73 -21.21
CA GLN A 321 -22.58 12.79 -20.62
C GLN A 321 -24.00 12.26 -20.49
#